data_AF-A0A1M7AZG4-F1
#
_entry.id   AF-A0A1M7AZG4-F1
#
_cell.length_a   1.000
_cell.length_b   1.000
_cell.length_c   1.000
_cell.angle_alpha   90.00
_cell.angle_beta   90.00
_cell.angle_gamma   90.00
#
_symmetry.space_group_name_H-M   'P 1'
#
loop_
_entity.id
_entity.type
_entity.pdbx_description
1 polymer ?
#
loop_
_entity_poly.entity_id
_entity_poly.type
_entity_poly.pdbx_seq_one_letter_code
_entity_poly.pdbx_strand_id
1 'polypeptide(L)'
;MTGDIKRPFLKAAAMKAGCAAFLLLAAAPAYATADFELNFTFQGAGRHPNPEAFRTNYILACLPAGARTFAGNPADSAGPWDLEMPSYKVGKVEKEYTADQVHMYLWSCNVRPDRVSGIQVTPN
;
A
#
# COMPACT_ATOMS: atom_id res chain seq x y z
N MET A 1 -34.24 -60.54 -29.08
CA MET A 1 -34.50 -59.10 -29.22
C MET A 1 -33.14 -58.41 -29.13
N THR A 2 -32.41 -58.24 -30.24
CA THR A 2 -32.44 -57.05 -31.13
C THR A 2 -31.88 -55.82 -30.39
N GLY A 3 -30.77 -55.20 -30.76
CA GLY A 3 -30.01 -55.35 -32.00
C GLY A 3 -28.62 -54.67 -32.02
N ASP A 4 -27.94 -55.02 -33.11
CA ASP A 4 -26.82 -54.38 -33.81
C ASP A 4 -26.96 -52.83 -33.89
N ILE A 5 -25.89 -52.03 -33.94
CA ILE A 5 -25.39 -51.49 -35.21
C ILE A 5 -24.02 -50.79 -35.02
N LYS A 6 -23.01 -51.31 -35.75
CA LYS A 6 -21.95 -50.63 -36.53
C LYS A 6 -20.88 -49.73 -35.85
N ARG A 7 -19.63 -50.25 -35.91
CA ARG A 7 -18.36 -49.50 -36.13
C ARG A 7 -18.35 -48.91 -37.57
N PRO A 8 -17.32 -48.17 -38.06
CA PRO A 8 -16.10 -47.61 -37.46
C PRO A 8 -15.94 -46.10 -37.80
N PHE A 9 -14.80 -45.46 -37.47
CA PHE A 9 -13.97 -44.63 -38.38
C PHE A 9 -13.06 -43.66 -37.58
N LEU A 10 -11.77 -43.98 -37.66
CA LEU A 10 -10.61 -43.07 -37.78
C LEU A 10 -10.32 -41.97 -36.73
N LYS A 11 -9.14 -42.17 -36.10
CA LYS A 11 -8.01 -41.23 -35.98
C LYS A 11 -8.13 -39.96 -35.11
N ALA A 12 -7.22 -39.91 -34.15
CA ALA A 12 -6.31 -38.80 -33.75
C ALA A 12 -6.30 -38.72 -32.20
N ALA A 13 -5.30 -39.32 -31.55
CA ALA A 13 -3.98 -38.73 -31.27
C ALA A 13 -4.03 -37.55 -30.28
N ALA A 14 -3.29 -37.74 -29.18
CA ALA A 14 -2.77 -36.73 -28.27
C ALA A 14 -3.83 -35.99 -27.41
N MET A 15 -3.59 -35.64 -26.14
CA MET A 15 -2.36 -35.54 -25.40
C MET A 15 -2.68 -35.62 -23.90
N LYS A 16 -1.90 -36.42 -23.17
CA LYS A 16 -1.72 -36.27 -21.72
C LYS A 16 -1.29 -34.85 -21.41
N ALA A 17 -1.92 -34.22 -20.43
CA ALA A 17 -1.27 -33.49 -19.34
C ALA A 17 -2.37 -32.80 -18.53
N GLY A 18 -2.84 -33.47 -17.48
CA GLY A 18 -3.55 -32.77 -16.41
C GLY A 18 -2.56 -31.77 -15.83
N CYS A 19 -2.80 -30.48 -16.12
CA CYS A 19 -2.06 -29.38 -15.52
C CYS A 19 -2.20 -29.47 -14.00
N ALA A 20 -1.20 -30.05 -13.35
CA ALA A 20 -0.73 -29.60 -12.05
C ALA A 20 -0.27 -28.15 -12.22
N ALA A 21 -1.22 -27.23 -12.39
CA ALA A 21 -0.97 -25.82 -12.27
C ALA A 21 -0.79 -25.57 -10.77
N PHE A 22 0.48 -25.62 -10.36
CA PHE A 22 0.99 -24.87 -9.23
C PHE A 22 0.31 -23.50 -9.26
N LEU A 23 -0.71 -23.32 -8.42
CA LEU A 23 -1.15 -22.01 -7.97
C LEU A 23 0.01 -21.45 -7.15
N LEU A 24 1.03 -20.96 -7.87
CA LEU A 24 1.91 -19.91 -7.41
C LEU A 24 0.99 -18.71 -7.18
N LEU A 25 0.38 -18.73 -6.00
CA LEU A 25 -0.14 -17.55 -5.34
C LEU A 25 1.09 -16.64 -5.22
N ALA A 26 1.33 -15.84 -6.26
CA ALA A 26 2.10 -14.63 -6.14
C ALA A 26 1.33 -13.82 -5.12
N ALA A 27 1.63 -14.04 -3.84
CA ALA A 27 1.16 -13.20 -2.77
C ALA A 27 1.64 -11.80 -3.14
N ALA A 28 0.72 -11.02 -3.71
CA ALA A 28 0.85 -9.58 -3.68
C ALA A 28 1.28 -9.25 -2.25
N PRO A 29 2.30 -8.39 -2.05
CA PRO A 29 2.68 -8.00 -0.69
C PRO A 29 1.38 -7.64 0.03
N ALA A 30 1.11 -8.34 1.14
CA ALA A 30 -0.08 -8.04 1.91
C ALA A 30 0.22 -6.68 2.51
N TYR A 31 -0.31 -5.62 1.89
CA TYR A 31 -0.16 -4.27 2.40
C TYR A 31 -0.79 -4.29 3.80
N ALA A 32 0.05 -4.47 4.81
CA ALA A 32 -0.29 -4.18 6.18
C ALA A 32 -0.21 -2.65 6.24
N THR A 33 -1.34 -2.02 5.93
CA THR A 33 -1.45 -0.58 5.75
C THR A 33 -1.49 0.06 7.12
N ALA A 34 -0.44 0.78 7.47
CA ALA A 34 -0.44 1.59 8.68
C ALA A 34 -0.94 3.00 8.33
N ASP A 35 -2.09 3.38 8.87
CA ASP A 35 -2.67 4.72 8.75
C ASP A 35 -2.09 5.65 9.83
N PHE A 36 -1.75 6.89 9.47
CA PHE A 36 -1.21 7.88 10.39
C PHE A 36 -1.90 9.20 10.18
N GLU A 37 -2.05 9.94 11.27
CA GLU A 37 -2.41 11.35 11.21
C GLU A 37 -1.16 12.19 11.47
N LEU A 38 -0.83 13.09 10.54
CA LEU A 38 0.26 14.05 10.68
C LEU A 38 -0.31 15.44 10.95
N ASN A 39 0.21 16.12 11.98
CA ASN A 39 -0.07 17.54 12.24
C ASN A 39 1.24 18.33 12.29
N PHE A 40 1.23 19.52 11.70
CA PHE A 40 2.37 20.41 11.53
C PHE A 40 2.03 21.81 12.05
N THR A 41 2.95 22.44 12.77
CA THR A 41 2.83 23.83 13.21
C THR A 41 3.88 24.62 12.48
N PHE A 42 3.41 25.50 11.60
CA PHE A 42 4.27 26.47 10.94
C PHE A 42 4.40 27.69 11.86
N GLN A 43 5.63 28.01 12.27
CA GLN A 43 5.86 29.24 13.01
C GLN A 43 5.85 30.44 12.05
N GLY A 44 4.74 31.19 12.04
CA GLY A 44 4.63 32.49 11.37
C GLY A 44 3.44 32.59 10.39
N ALA A 45 2.76 33.74 10.43
CA ALA A 45 1.64 34.03 9.53
C ALA A 45 2.09 34.12 8.06
N GLY A 46 1.41 33.39 7.17
CA GLY A 46 1.55 33.53 5.71
C GLY A 46 2.61 32.67 5.03
N ARG A 47 3.23 31.70 5.72
CA ARG A 47 4.23 30.78 5.14
C ARG A 47 3.73 29.36 4.95
N HIS A 48 2.43 29.19 4.76
CA HIS A 48 1.85 27.87 4.53
C HIS A 48 2.00 27.55 3.03
N PRO A 49 2.76 26.51 2.66
CA PRO A 49 2.78 26.05 1.28
C PRO A 49 1.37 25.63 0.85
N ASN A 50 1.10 25.68 -0.46
CA ASN A 50 -0.11 25.08 -1.03
C ASN A 50 -0.22 23.63 -0.52
N PRO A 51 -1.39 23.18 0.01
CA PRO A 51 -1.56 21.82 0.51
C PRO A 51 -1.08 20.74 -0.45
N GLU A 52 -1.40 20.84 -1.75
CA GLU A 52 -0.96 19.86 -2.73
C GLU A 52 0.56 19.85 -2.91
N ALA A 53 1.18 21.03 -2.98
CA ALA A 53 2.63 21.15 -3.05
C ALA A 53 3.31 20.68 -1.76
N PHE A 54 2.66 20.86 -0.61
CA PHE A 54 3.14 20.36 0.68
C PHE A 54 3.12 18.84 0.72
N ARG A 55 2.00 18.23 0.33
CA ARG A 55 1.84 16.79 0.19
C ARG A 55 2.94 16.18 -0.68
N THR A 56 3.12 16.69 -1.89
CA THR A 56 4.02 16.06 -2.87
C THR A 56 5.50 16.32 -2.55
N ASN A 57 5.87 17.54 -2.18
CA ASN A 57 7.28 17.92 -2.05
C ASN A 57 7.85 17.76 -0.64
N TYR A 58 7.01 17.65 0.39
CA TYR A 58 7.47 17.61 1.78
C TYR A 58 7.03 16.33 2.51
N ILE A 59 5.80 15.88 2.32
CA ILE A 59 5.34 14.62 2.95
C ILE A 59 5.84 13.42 2.14
N LEU A 60 5.33 13.24 0.92
CA LEU A 60 5.56 12.03 0.13
C LEU A 60 6.99 11.92 -0.42
N ALA A 61 7.68 13.04 -0.65
CA ALA A 61 9.09 13.04 -1.07
C ALA A 61 10.05 12.49 0.00
N CYS A 62 9.61 12.49 1.26
CA CYS A 62 10.43 12.15 2.42
C CYS A 62 10.11 10.79 3.03
N LEU A 63 9.03 10.17 2.57
CA LEU A 63 8.58 8.87 3.04
C LEU A 63 9.02 7.76 2.07
N PRO A 64 9.08 6.51 2.54
CA PRO A 64 9.31 5.35 1.69
C PRO A 64 8.38 5.30 0.49
N ALA A 65 8.90 4.79 -0.64
CA ALA A 65 8.12 4.59 -1.86
C ALA A 65 6.90 3.71 -1.59
N GLY A 66 5.74 4.15 -2.08
CA GLY A 66 4.45 3.50 -1.84
C GLY A 66 3.63 4.14 -0.72
N ALA A 67 4.20 5.07 0.06
CA ALA A 67 3.42 5.91 0.97
C ALA A 67 2.43 6.79 0.19
N ARG A 68 1.22 6.95 0.73
CA ARG A 68 0.15 7.71 0.07
C ARG A 68 -0.71 8.45 1.09
N THR A 69 -1.35 9.53 0.67
CA THR A 69 -2.42 10.15 1.47
C THR A 69 -3.77 9.66 0.95
N PHE A 70 -4.67 9.22 1.83
CA PHE A 70 -5.94 8.61 1.40
C PHE A 70 -7.18 9.51 1.61
N ALA A 71 -7.06 10.58 2.38
CA ALA A 71 -8.08 11.62 2.49
C ALA A 71 -7.83 12.79 1.52
N GLY A 72 -8.82 13.69 1.43
CA GLY A 72 -8.65 14.97 0.75
C GLY A 72 -7.58 15.83 1.45
N ASN A 73 -6.98 16.76 0.71
CA ASN A 73 -6.01 17.67 1.31
C ASN A 73 -6.71 18.57 2.36
N PRO A 74 -6.10 18.79 3.53
CA PRO A 74 -6.59 19.77 4.49
C PRO A 74 -6.66 21.17 3.86
N ALA A 75 -7.52 22.02 4.45
CA ALA A 75 -7.73 23.39 4.00
C ALA A 75 -6.45 24.25 4.11
N ASP A 76 -5.57 23.90 5.04
CA ASP A 76 -4.23 24.45 5.18
C ASP A 76 -3.18 23.33 5.19
N SER A 77 -1.91 23.67 5.03
CA SER A 77 -0.84 22.68 5.10
C SER A 77 -0.56 22.15 6.52
N ALA A 78 -1.18 22.71 7.56
CA ALA A 78 -0.92 22.38 8.96
C ALA A 78 -1.52 21.01 9.36
N GLY A 79 -2.53 20.54 8.63
CA GLY A 79 -3.13 19.21 8.86
C GLY A 79 -4.50 19.28 9.52
N PRO A 80 -5.09 18.14 9.92
CA PRO A 80 -4.49 16.80 9.89
C PRO A 80 -4.31 16.25 8.46
N TRP A 81 -3.22 15.50 8.26
CA TRP A 81 -2.97 14.74 7.03
C TRP A 81 -3.09 13.25 7.31
N ASP A 82 -3.98 12.58 6.59
CA ASP A 82 -4.12 11.13 6.64
C ASP A 82 -3.11 10.47 5.69
N LEU A 83 -2.24 9.65 6.26
CA LEU A 83 -1.12 9.00 5.58
C LEU A 83 -1.26 7.48 5.73
N GLU A 84 -1.17 6.75 4.63
CA GLU A 84 -1.03 5.31 4.62
C GLU A 84 0.40 4.93 4.23
N MET A 85 1.03 4.07 5.02
CA MET A 85 2.37 3.55 4.75
C MET A 85 2.31 2.12 4.22
N PRO A 86 3.17 1.76 3.25
CA PRO A 86 3.30 0.39 2.82
C PRO A 86 3.93 -0.45 3.94
N SER A 87 3.66 -1.74 3.97
CA SER A 87 4.44 -2.67 4.77
C SER A 87 5.86 -2.82 4.21
N TYR A 88 6.80 -3.28 5.04
CA TYR A 88 8.16 -3.63 4.61
C TYR A 88 8.57 -5.00 5.12
N LYS A 89 9.51 -5.63 4.40
CA LYS A 89 9.98 -6.98 4.75
C LYS A 89 11.30 -6.92 5.53
N VAL A 90 11.33 -7.63 6.66
CA VAL A 90 12.57 -7.94 7.40
C VAL A 90 12.75 -9.45 7.36
N GLY A 91 13.63 -9.90 6.45
CA GLY A 91 13.77 -11.33 6.14
C GLY A 91 12.48 -11.89 5.56
N LYS A 92 11.83 -12.82 6.27
CA LYS A 92 10.55 -13.43 5.89
C LYS A 92 9.33 -12.82 6.59
N VAL A 93 9.54 -11.81 7.43
CA VAL A 93 8.48 -11.19 8.24
C VAL A 93 8.08 -9.87 7.63
N GLU A 94 6.78 -9.67 7.45
CA GLU A 94 6.18 -8.40 7.07
C GLU A 94 5.99 -7.53 8.31
N LYS A 95 6.38 -6.27 8.23
CA LYS A 95 6.32 -5.30 9.32
C LYS A 95 5.67 -4.02 8.85
N GLU A 96 5.00 -3.37 9.78
CA GLU A 96 4.46 -2.03 9.61
C GLU A 96 5.44 -0.99 10.15
N TYR A 97 5.38 0.22 9.60
CA TYR A 97 6.10 1.35 10.16
C TYR A 97 5.46 1.77 11.48
N THR A 98 6.26 2.20 12.45
CA THR A 98 5.74 2.83 13.67
C THR A 98 5.62 4.34 13.49
N ALA A 99 4.81 5.01 14.32
CA ALA A 99 4.73 6.47 14.32
C ALA A 99 6.10 7.14 14.51
N ASP A 100 6.96 6.56 15.37
CA ASP A 100 8.34 7.05 15.58
C ASP A 100 9.20 6.92 14.31
N GLN A 101 9.07 5.82 13.56
CA GLN A 101 9.78 5.65 12.30
C GLN A 101 9.32 6.68 11.26
N VAL A 102 8.01 6.87 11.13
CA VAL A 102 7.42 7.89 10.23
C VAL A 102 7.88 9.30 10.63
N HIS A 103 7.86 9.62 11.93
CA HIS A 103 8.37 10.87 12.45
C HIS A 103 9.84 11.06 12.09
N MET A 104 10.68 10.03 12.28
CA MET A 104 12.11 10.08 11.95
C MET A 104 12.38 10.32 10.46
N TYR A 105 11.61 9.70 9.56
CA TYR A 105 11.72 9.95 8.12
C TYR A 105 11.47 11.42 7.81
N LEU A 106 10.33 11.94 8.25
CA LEU A 106 9.95 13.34 8.03
C LEU A 106 10.99 14.29 8.64
N TRP A 107 11.41 14.03 9.88
CA TRP A 107 12.38 14.86 10.60
C TRP A 107 13.74 14.90 9.89
N SER A 108 14.25 13.76 9.43
CA SER A 108 15.52 13.67 8.69
C SER A 108 15.51 14.48 7.39
N CYS A 109 14.32 14.69 6.85
CA CYS A 109 14.04 15.45 5.65
C CYS A 109 13.84 16.96 5.90
N ASN A 110 14.11 17.43 7.13
CA ASN A 110 13.79 18.78 7.62
C ASN A 110 12.28 19.12 7.60
N VAL A 111 11.42 18.12 7.57
CA VAL A 111 9.96 18.27 7.70
C VAL A 111 9.60 17.94 9.14
N ARG A 112 9.14 18.93 9.90
CA ARG A 112 8.94 18.80 11.34
C ARG A 112 7.45 18.75 11.69
N PRO A 113 6.81 17.57 11.67
CA PRO A 113 5.49 17.43 12.26
C PRO A 113 5.59 17.68 13.77
N ASP A 114 4.60 18.33 14.36
CA ASP A 114 4.50 18.40 15.82
C ASP A 114 4.00 17.08 16.38
N ARG A 115 3.18 16.37 15.60
CA ARG A 115 2.59 15.11 16.00
C ARG A 115 2.45 14.16 14.82
N VAL A 116 2.82 12.92 15.06
CA VAL A 116 2.47 11.75 14.26
C VAL A 116 1.72 10.79 15.20
N SER A 117 0.47 10.46 14.89
CA SER A 117 -0.32 9.49 15.66
C SER A 117 -0.69 8.28 14.79
N GLY A 118 -0.65 7.08 15.39
CA GLY A 118 -0.84 5.81 14.70
C GLY A 118 -2.27 5.26 14.73
N ILE A 119 -2.71 4.87 13.53
CA ILE A 119 -3.74 3.94 13.05
C ILE A 119 -5.04 3.83 13.85
N GLN A 120 -6.15 4.27 13.24
CA GLN A 120 -7.44 3.62 13.47
C GLN A 120 -7.40 2.25 12.78
N VAL A 121 -7.23 1.18 13.55
CA VAL A 121 -7.38 -0.17 13.00
C VAL A 121 -8.80 -0.27 12.48
N THR A 122 -8.98 -0.35 11.16
CA THR A 122 -10.24 -0.83 10.61
C THR A 122 -10.17 -2.36 10.66
N PRO A 123 -10.84 -3.02 11.62
CA PRO A 123 -10.90 -4.47 11.59
C PRO A 123 -11.62 -4.91 10.31
N ASN A 124 -11.02 -5.89 9.63
CA ASN A 124 -11.58 -6.57 8.46
C ASN A 124 -13.01 -7.06 8.68
#